data_AF-A0A7V8XFB0-F1
#
_entry.id   AF-A0A7V8XFB0-F1
#
_cell.length_a   1.000
_cell.length_b   1.000
_cell.length_c   1.000
_cell.angle_alpha   90.00
_cell.angle_beta   90.00
_cell.angle_gamma   90.00
#
_symmetry.space_group_name_H-M   'P 1'
#
loop_
_entity.id
_entity.type
_entity.pdbx_description
1 polymer ?
#
loop_
_entity_poly.entity_id
_entity_poly.type
_entity_poly.pdbx_seq_one_letter_code
_entity_poly.pdbx_strand_id
1 'polypeptide(L)'
;MLWTRAELIALREAIEITPNFDGRQAVRDVLRIAVRAPRVKPLELDAEIAERLSGRLVPVDLATATARGKLLRVVHGEERKRTVPDRWRPATAA
;
A
#
# COMPACT_ATOMS: atom_id res chain seq x y z
N MET A 1 -9.95 -0.84 1.09
CA MET A 1 -9.05 -1.44 0.08
C MET A 1 -8.63 -2.85 0.52
N LEU A 2 -8.69 -3.87 -0.34
CA LEU A 2 -8.31 -5.24 0.05
C LEU A 2 -6.83 -5.52 -0.27
N TRP A 3 -6.09 -6.06 0.70
CA TRP A 3 -4.72 -6.53 0.55
C TRP A 3 -4.70 -7.98 0.04
N THR A 4 -3.68 -8.33 -0.74
CA THR A 4 -3.38 -9.73 -1.06
C THR A 4 -2.25 -10.25 -0.17
N ARG A 5 -2.16 -11.57 -0.01
CA ARG A 5 -1.06 -12.19 0.75
C ARG A 5 0.30 -11.91 0.13
N ALA A 6 0.39 -11.91 -1.21
CA ALA A 6 1.61 -11.59 -1.93
C ALA A 6 2.07 -10.14 -1.65
N GLU A 7 1.15 -9.18 -1.64
CA GLU A 7 1.48 -7.78 -1.29
C GLU A 7 1.97 -7.63 0.15
N LEU A 8 1.38 -8.35 1.10
CA LEU A 8 1.82 -8.31 2.51
C LEU A 8 3.21 -8.92 2.70
N ILE A 9 3.51 -10.01 2.01
CA ILE A 9 4.84 -10.63 2.02
C ILE A 9 5.85 -9.69 1.38
N ALA A 10 5.52 -9.14 0.20
CA ALA A 10 6.39 -8.22 -0.52
C ALA A 10 6.65 -6.94 0.30
N LEU A 11 5.65 -6.40 1.00
CA LEU A 11 5.84 -5.29 1.94
C LEU A 11 6.76 -5.65 3.12
N ARG A 12 6.61 -6.86 3.67
CA ARG A 12 7.47 -7.35 4.76
C ARG A 12 8.92 -7.51 4.30
N GLU A 13 9.16 -7.82 3.04
CA GLU A 13 10.53 -7.92 2.50
C GLU A 13 11.07 -6.52 2.15
N ALA A 14 10.26 -5.70 1.50
CA ALA A 14 10.62 -4.34 1.11
C ALA A 14 10.92 -3.44 2.32
N ILE A 15 10.28 -3.65 3.48
CA ILE A 15 10.58 -2.87 4.69
C ILE A 15 12.02 -3.07 5.16
N GLU A 16 12.67 -4.20 4.84
CA GLU A 16 14.05 -4.50 5.24
C GLU A 16 15.06 -3.65 4.47
N ILE A 17 14.77 -3.32 3.21
CA ILE A 17 15.60 -2.48 2.33
C ILE A 17 15.14 -1.02 2.28
N THR A 18 13.97 -0.72 2.84
CA THR A 18 13.47 0.65 2.94
C THR A 18 14.34 1.45 3.92
N PRO A 19 14.81 2.67 3.55
CA PRO A 19 15.58 3.53 4.44
C PRO A 19 14.89 3.75 5.79
N ASN A 20 15.66 3.90 6.86
CA ASN A 20 15.10 4.08 8.22
C ASN A 20 14.15 5.27 8.31
N PHE A 21 13.08 5.11 9.11
CA PHE A 21 12.14 6.15 9.47
C PHE A 21 11.45 5.84 10.80
N ASP A 22 10.95 6.87 11.46
CA ASP A 22 10.23 6.75 12.72
C ASP A 22 8.92 5.97 12.52
N GLY A 23 8.79 4.87 13.27
CA GLY A 23 7.68 3.93 13.14
C GLY A 23 7.97 2.69 12.28
N ARG A 24 9.17 2.55 11.69
CA ARG A 24 9.55 1.37 10.89
C ARG A 24 9.38 0.05 11.65
N GLN A 25 9.76 0.00 12.93
CA GLN A 25 9.61 -1.20 13.75
C GLN A 25 8.13 -1.58 13.96
N ALA A 26 7.26 -0.60 14.21
CA ALA A 26 5.83 -0.82 14.33
C ALA A 26 5.24 -1.41 13.02
N VAL A 27 5.66 -0.90 11.86
CA VAL A 27 5.28 -1.46 10.55
C VAL A 27 5.73 -2.92 10.42
N ARG A 28 6.97 -3.24 10.81
CA ARG A 28 7.47 -4.63 10.79
C ARG A 28 6.62 -5.56 11.64
N ASP A 29 6.25 -5.13 12.84
CA ASP A 29 5.44 -5.93 13.76
C ASP A 29 4.02 -6.14 13.22
N VAL A 30 3.38 -5.10 12.69
CA VAL A 30 2.07 -5.18 12.04
C VAL A 30 2.10 -6.13 10.84
N LEU A 31 3.09 -6.01 9.95
CA LEU A 31 3.23 -6.89 8.77
C LEU A 31 3.51 -8.34 9.17
N ARG A 32 4.32 -8.57 10.22
CA ARG A 32 4.58 -9.92 10.75
C ARG A 32 3.28 -10.60 11.19
N ILE A 33 2.39 -9.87 11.85
CA ILE A 33 1.08 -10.37 12.28
C ILE A 33 0.17 -10.59 11.07
N ALA A 34 0.08 -9.60 10.18
CA ALA A 34 -0.80 -9.64 9.01
C ALA A 34 -0.47 -10.80 8.06
N VAL A 35 0.81 -11.08 7.82
CA VAL A 35 1.27 -12.22 7.00
C VAL A 35 0.90 -13.56 7.64
N ARG A 36 0.86 -13.66 8.98
CA ARG A 36 0.50 -14.93 9.66
C ARG A 36 -1.00 -15.12 9.87
N ALA A 37 -1.81 -14.08 9.69
CA ALA A 37 -3.24 -14.16 9.87
C ALA A 37 -3.88 -15.18 8.90
N PRO A 38 -4.84 -16.02 9.34
CA PRO A 38 -5.51 -16.99 8.46
C PRO A 38 -6.25 -16.33 7.29
N ARG A 39 -6.75 -15.10 7.51
CA ARG A 39 -7.42 -14.28 6.50
C ARG A 39 -6.73 -12.94 6.41
N VAL A 40 -6.63 -12.41 5.19
CA VAL A 40 -6.07 -11.07 4.96
C VAL A 40 -7.06 -10.02 5.47
N LYS A 41 -6.56 -9.09 6.27
CA LYS A 41 -7.32 -7.98 6.86
C LYS A 41 -6.71 -6.64 6.41
N PRO A 42 -7.46 -5.53 6.52
CA PRO A 42 -6.88 -4.19 6.41
C PRO A 42 -5.70 -4.03 7.35
N LEU A 43 -4.67 -3.30 6.90
CA LEU A 43 -3.57 -2.89 7.74
C LEU A 43 -4.00 -1.65 8.53
N GLU A 44 -3.94 -1.73 9.85
CA GLU A 44 -4.17 -0.61 10.74
C GLU A 44 -2.80 0.01 11.05
N LEU A 45 -2.59 1.23 10.57
CA LEU A 45 -1.36 2.00 10.76
C LEU A 45 -1.75 3.43 11.13
N ASP A 46 -0.96 4.05 12.01
CA ASP A 46 -1.08 5.49 12.27
C ASP A 46 -0.87 6.27 10.97
N ALA A 47 -1.64 7.35 10.79
CA ALA A 47 -1.63 8.14 9.56
C ALA A 47 -0.22 8.63 9.21
N GLU A 48 0.53 9.13 10.19
CA GLU A 48 1.92 9.58 10.00
C GLU A 48 2.85 8.44 9.59
N ILE A 49 2.67 7.24 10.15
CA ILE A 49 3.47 6.06 9.81
C ILE A 49 3.14 5.61 8.38
N ALA A 50 1.86 5.61 8.01
CA ALA A 50 1.41 5.29 6.65
C ALA A 50 1.97 6.30 5.63
N GLU A 51 1.97 7.59 5.95
CA GLU A 51 2.57 8.64 5.11
C GLU A 51 4.07 8.41 4.92
N ARG A 52 4.83 8.25 6.03
CA ARG A 52 6.28 7.98 5.98
C ARG A 52 6.60 6.71 5.19
N LEU A 53 5.85 5.63 5.42
CA LEU A 53 5.98 4.38 4.70
C LEU A 53 5.72 4.58 3.20
N SER A 54 4.62 5.23 2.82
CA SER A 54 4.26 5.45 1.41
C SER A 54 5.29 6.31 0.64
N GLY A 55 5.90 7.28 1.33
CA GLY A 55 6.93 8.14 0.77
C GLY A 55 8.29 7.45 0.61
N ARG A 56 8.64 6.52 1.53
CA ARG A 56 9.96 5.89 1.59
C ARG A 56 10.04 4.48 1.03
N LEU A 57 8.90 3.78 0.93
CA LEU A 57 8.85 2.40 0.45
C LEU A 57 9.48 2.30 -0.94
N VAL A 58 10.53 1.47 -1.04
CA VAL A 58 11.27 1.23 -2.28
C VAL A 58 10.58 0.10 -3.06
N PRO A 59 9.94 0.37 -4.20
CA PRO A 59 9.35 -0.67 -5.02
C PRO A 59 10.45 -1.43 -5.75
N VAL A 60 10.50 -2.74 -5.58
CA VAL A 60 11.46 -3.64 -6.24
C VAL A 60 10.79 -4.62 -7.20
N ASP A 61 9.47 -4.70 -7.14
CA ASP A 61 8.63 -5.56 -7.97
C ASP A 61 7.22 -4.95 -8.14
N LEU A 62 6.36 -5.63 -8.89
CA LEU A 62 4.98 -5.19 -9.10
C LEU A 62 4.15 -5.20 -7.80
N ALA A 63 4.39 -6.14 -6.89
CA ALA A 63 3.63 -6.28 -5.66
C ALA A 63 3.90 -5.11 -4.70
N THR A 64 5.16 -4.74 -4.53
CA THR A 64 5.62 -3.58 -3.75
C THR A 64 5.21 -2.25 -4.38
N ALA A 65 5.25 -2.14 -5.72
CA ALA A 65 4.74 -0.96 -6.44
C ALA A 65 3.23 -0.80 -6.24
N THR A 66 2.48 -1.90 -6.34
CA THR A 66 1.04 -1.92 -6.08
C THR A 66 0.75 -1.53 -4.64
N ALA A 67 1.46 -2.13 -3.67
CA ALA A 67 1.34 -1.82 -2.25
C ALA A 67 1.61 -0.34 -1.94
N ARG A 68 2.63 0.25 -2.56
CA ARG A 68 2.92 1.68 -2.44
C ARG A 68 1.75 2.53 -2.96
N GLY A 69 1.20 2.17 -4.12
CA GLY A 69 0.02 2.84 -4.66
C GLY A 69 -1.21 2.72 -3.76
N LYS A 70 -1.38 1.59 -3.07
CA LYS A 70 -2.44 1.40 -2.07
C LYS A 70 -2.29 2.39 -0.92
N LEU A 71 -1.09 2.49 -0.35
CA LEU A 71 -0.78 3.39 0.75
C LEU A 71 -0.98 4.85 0.36
N LEU A 72 -0.49 5.27 -0.81
CA LEU A 72 -0.64 6.64 -1.30
C LEU A 72 -2.11 7.06 -1.46
N ARG A 73 -2.97 6.18 -1.97
CA ARG A 73 -4.41 6.47 -2.08
C ARG A 73 -5.09 6.69 -0.73
N VAL A 74 -4.66 5.94 0.28
CA VAL A 74 -5.16 6.09 1.66
C VAL A 74 -4.66 7.40 2.25
N VAL A 75 -3.35 7.68 2.15
CA VAL A 75 -2.70 8.90 2.67
C VAL A 75 -3.28 10.16 2.02
N HIS A 76 -3.53 10.15 0.71
CA HIS A 76 -4.12 11.29 0.00
C HIS A 76 -5.66 11.39 0.13
N GLY A 77 -6.30 10.47 0.88
CA GLY A 77 -7.75 10.46 1.06
C GLY A 77 -8.54 10.18 -0.23
N GLU A 78 -7.88 9.70 -1.29
CA GLU A 78 -8.48 9.40 -2.59
C GLU A 78 -9.43 8.20 -2.51
N GLU A 79 -9.29 7.36 -1.49
CA GLU A 79 -10.20 6.23 -1.26
C GLU A 79 -11.65 6.70 -1.03
N ARG A 80 -11.87 7.91 -0.49
CA ARG A 80 -13.23 8.48 -0.34
C ARG A 80 -13.78 9.13 -1.61
N LYS A 81 -12.95 9.44 -2.61
CA LYS A 81 -13.31 10.28 -3.77
C LYS A 81 -13.49 9.52 -5.08
N ARG A 82 -13.31 8.20 -5.08
CA ARG A 82 -13.30 7.41 -6.33
C ARG A 82 -14.71 7.01 -6.79
N THR A 83 -15.50 7.98 -7.22
CA THR A 83 -16.47 7.77 -8.30
C THR A 83 -15.70 7.98 -9.60
N VAL A 84 -15.36 6.89 -10.30
CA VAL A 84 -14.85 7.01 -11.68
C VAL A 84 -16.06 7.37 -12.55
N PRO A 85 -16.12 8.54 -13.23
CA PRO A 85 -17.11 8.74 -14.27
C PRO A 85 -16.74 7.81 -15.43
N ASP A 86 -17.70 6.99 -15.84
CA ASP A 86 -17.61 5.99 -16.91
C ASP A 86 -17.53 6.63 -18.31
N ARG A 87 -16.58 7.54 -18.53
CA ARG A 87 -16.50 8.29 -19.78
C ARG A 87 -15.07 8.58 -20.23
N TRP A 88 -14.32 7.52 -20.48
CA TRP A 88 -13.31 7.57 -21.53
C TRP A 88 -13.75 6.65 -22.67
N ARG A 89 -14.50 7.22 -23.62
CA ARG A 89 -14.63 6.64 -24.96
C ARG A 89 -13.58 7.35 -25.82
N PRO A 90 -12.63 6.63 -26.47
CA PRO A 90 -11.85 7.25 -27.52
C PRO A 90 -12.85 7.67 -28.60
N ALA A 91 -12.81 8.94 -29.00
CA ALA A 91 -13.54 9.39 -30.17
C ALA A 91 -12.96 8.63 -31.36
N THR A 92 -13.71 7.65 -31.87
CA THR A 92 -13.41 7.03 -33.15
C THR A 92 -13.49 8.13 -34.20
N ALA A 93 -12.34 8.53 -34.73
CA ALA A 93 -12.27 9.35 -35.93
C ALA A 93 -12.48 8.43 -37.13
N ALA A 94 -13.66 8.53 -37.75
CA ALA A 94 -13.93 8.28 -39.17
C ALA A 94 -15.37 8.68 -39.47
#